data_AF-A0A2X2WPN0-F1
#
_entry.id   AF-A0A2X2WPN0-F1
#
_cell.length_a   1.000
_cell.length_b   1.000
_cell.length_c   1.000
_cell.angle_alpha   90.00
_cell.angle_beta   90.00
_cell.angle_gamma   90.00
#
_symmetry.space_group_name_H-M   'P 1'
#
loop_
_entity.id
_entity.type
_entity.pdbx_description
1 polymer ?
#
loop_
_entity_poly.entity_id
_entity_poly.type
_entity_poly.pdbx_seq_one_letter_code
_entity_poly.pdbx_strand_id
1 'polypeptide(L)'
;MVSLLIFLILTIGITCWYILSLNYLEKYDLKNTIKIVTQIGFIGAIIPSLTISLMYYFIIKIKNKLLLLFLMIILIIFLIFQVYWISINLFFYDIKGPQSFLQSLLEAF
;
A
#
# COMPACT_ATOMS: atom_id res chain seq x y z
N MET A 1 -14.62 -10.72 -6.16
CA MET A 1 -13.78 -11.69 -5.41
C MET A 1 -12.28 -11.42 -5.58
N VAL A 2 -11.76 -11.29 -6.81
CA VAL A 2 -10.32 -11.06 -7.05
C VAL A 2 -9.79 -9.78 -6.38
N SER A 3 -10.54 -8.67 -6.43
CA SER A 3 -10.13 -7.40 -5.79
C SER A 3 -9.98 -7.48 -4.26
N LEU A 4 -10.88 -8.22 -3.59
CA LEU A 4 -10.86 -8.41 -2.13
C LEU A 4 -9.67 -9.26 -1.69
N LEU A 5 -9.34 -10.31 -2.45
CA LEU A 5 -8.16 -11.14 -2.21
C LEU A 5 -6.86 -10.36 -2.37
N ILE A 6 -6.75 -9.56 -3.44
CA ILE A 6 -5.59 -8.69 -3.66
C ILE A 6 -5.45 -7.69 -2.51
N PHE A 7 -6.55 -7.10 -2.08
CA PHE A 7 -6.55 -6.17 -0.95
C PHE A 7 -6.08 -6.83 0.35
N LEU A 8 -6.56 -8.03 0.67
CA LEU A 8 -6.11 -8.78 1.86
C LEU A 8 -4.63 -9.11 1.80
N ILE A 9 -4.12 -9.59 0.66
CA ILE A 9 -2.69 -9.91 0.48
C ILE A 9 -1.84 -8.66 0.66
N LEU A 10 -2.24 -7.53 0.07
CA LEU A 10 -1.53 -6.25 0.22
C LEU A 10 -1.59 -5.74 1.66
N THR A 11 -2.73 -5.86 2.32
CA THR A 11 -2.90 -5.48 3.72
C THR A 11 -1.92 -6.26 4.60
N ILE A 12 -1.85 -7.58 4.42
CA ILE A 12 -0.90 -8.44 5.13
C ILE A 12 0.53 -8.06 4.77
N GLY A 13 0.83 -7.88 3.48
CA GLY A 13 2.16 -7.52 3.00
C GLY A 13 2.68 -6.21 3.59
N ILE A 14 1.88 -5.15 3.57
CA ILE A 14 2.23 -3.83 4.12
C ILE A 14 2.36 -3.90 5.64
N THR A 15 1.46 -4.62 6.32
CA THR A 15 1.55 -4.83 7.78
C THR A 15 2.83 -5.57 8.14
N CYS A 16 3.17 -6.65 7.45
CA CYS A 16 4.40 -7.40 7.66
C CYS A 16 5.64 -6.57 7.34
N TRP A 17 5.63 -5.81 6.25
CA TRP A 17 6.70 -4.89 5.87
C TRP A 17 6.96 -3.88 6.99
N TYR A 18 5.90 -3.30 7.53
CA TYR A 18 5.98 -2.37 8.63
C TYR A 18 6.57 -3.00 9.90
N ILE A 19 6.08 -4.19 10.28
CA ILE A 19 6.58 -4.94 11.45
C ILE A 19 8.08 -5.25 11.28
N LEU A 20 8.50 -5.67 10.09
CA LEU A 20 9.91 -5.93 9.78
C LEU A 20 10.75 -4.66 9.87
N SER A 21 10.26 -3.54 9.32
CA SER A 21 10.92 -2.24 9.42
C SER A 21 11.05 -1.77 10.87
N LEU A 22 10.03 -2.00 11.70
CA LEU A 22 10.04 -1.62 13.11
C LEU A 22 11.00 -2.47 13.94
N ASN A 23 11.05 -3.78 13.70
CA ASN A 23 12.02 -4.68 14.35
C ASN A 23 13.47 -4.27 14.06
N TYR A 24 13.72 -3.56 12.96
CA TYR A 24 15.03 -3.01 12.63
C TYR A 24 15.35 -1.71 13.37
N LEU A 25 14.33 -0.98 13.85
CA LEU A 25 14.46 0.37 14.40
C LEU A 25 14.24 0.44 15.92
N GLU A 26 13.33 -0.34 16.52
CA GLU A 26 13.07 -0.30 17.98
C GLU A 26 12.26 -1.51 18.51
N LYS A 27 12.25 -1.68 19.85
CA LYS A 27 11.53 -2.78 20.54
C LYS A 27 10.02 -2.71 20.29
N TYR A 28 9.53 -3.76 19.64
CA TYR A 28 8.14 -4.00 19.27
C TYR A 28 7.15 -3.80 20.44
N ASP A 29 6.33 -2.75 20.39
CA ASP A 29 5.26 -2.51 21.38
C ASP A 29 3.92 -3.01 20.82
N LEU A 30 3.60 -4.28 21.12
CA LEU A 30 2.38 -5.00 20.70
C LEU A 30 1.07 -4.29 21.07
N LYS A 31 1.13 -3.32 21.97
CA LYS A 31 -0.05 -2.60 22.49
C LYS A 31 -0.83 -1.85 21.40
N ASN A 32 -0.16 -1.50 20.29
CA ASN A 32 -0.78 -0.78 19.16
C ASN A 32 -1.04 -1.64 17.92
N THR A 33 -1.03 -2.98 18.02
CA THR A 33 -1.22 -3.89 16.87
C THR A 33 -2.49 -3.59 16.06
N ILE A 34 -3.60 -3.24 16.72
CA ILE A 34 -4.86 -2.88 16.06
C ILE A 34 -4.70 -1.61 15.21
N LYS A 35 -4.01 -0.59 15.74
CA LYS A 35 -3.70 0.66 15.02
C LYS A 35 -2.81 0.37 13.81
N ILE A 36 -1.83 -0.52 13.95
CA ILE A 36 -0.94 -0.90 12.85
C ILE A 36 -1.74 -1.60 11.74
N VAL A 37 -2.53 -2.63 12.07
CA VAL A 37 -3.31 -3.34 11.06
C VAL A 37 -4.30 -2.40 10.37
N THR A 38 -5.04 -1.57 11.12
CA THR A 38 -6.08 -0.69 10.56
C THR A 38 -5.52 0.54 9.84
N GLN A 39 -4.56 1.25 10.41
CA GLN A 39 -4.07 2.49 9.79
C GLN A 39 -2.97 2.24 8.78
N ILE A 40 -2.06 1.30 9.04
CA ILE A 40 -0.94 1.05 8.14
C ILE A 40 -1.31 -0.01 7.10
N GLY A 41 -1.88 -1.13 7.56
CA GLY A 41 -2.32 -2.21 6.68
C GLY A 41 -3.46 -1.77 5.77
N PHE A 42 -4.64 -1.47 6.32
CA PHE A 42 -5.81 -1.17 5.49
C PHE A 42 -5.63 0.12 4.68
N ILE A 43 -5.26 1.24 5.31
CA ILE A 43 -5.15 2.53 4.57
C ILE A 43 -4.01 2.48 3.55
N GLY A 44 -2.86 1.92 3.92
CA GLY A 44 -1.74 1.75 3.00
C GLY A 44 -2.04 0.82 1.83
N ALA A 45 -2.88 -0.20 2.01
CA ALA A 45 -3.22 -1.15 0.96
C ALA A 45 -4.30 -0.67 -0.02
N ILE A 46 -5.12 0.33 0.35
CA ILE A 46 -6.22 0.80 -0.51
C ILE A 46 -5.69 1.24 -1.88
N ILE A 47 -4.71 2.15 -1.89
CA ILE A 47 -4.22 2.76 -3.12
C ILE A 47 -3.56 1.72 -4.06
N PRO A 48 -2.60 0.88 -3.61
CA PRO A 48 -2.03 -0.17 -4.44
C PRO A 48 -3.06 -1.21 -4.91
N SER A 49 -4.05 -1.55 -4.06
CA SER A 49 -5.09 -2.51 -4.43
C SER A 49 -5.97 -2.01 -5.57
N LEU A 50 -6.31 -0.73 -5.58
CA LEU A 50 -7.05 -0.09 -6.66
C LEU A 50 -6.23 -0.11 -7.96
N THR A 51 -4.92 0.16 -7.89
CA THR A 51 -4.02 0.11 -9.04
C THR A 51 -3.97 -1.28 -9.66
N ILE A 52 -3.82 -2.34 -8.87
CA ILE A 52 -3.80 -3.73 -9.37
C ILE A 52 -5.19 -4.12 -9.91
N SER A 53 -6.27 -3.69 -9.26
CA SER A 53 -7.62 -3.97 -9.74
C SER A 53 -7.91 -3.28 -11.09
N LEU A 54 -7.35 -2.08 -11.30
CA LEU A 54 -7.35 -1.37 -12.58
C LEU A 54 -6.55 -2.12 -13.66
N MET A 55 -5.36 -2.63 -13.32
CA MET A 55 -4.57 -3.48 -14.22
C MET A 55 -5.39 -4.70 -14.69
N TYR A 56 -6.02 -5.42 -13.75
CA TYR A 56 -6.86 -6.57 -14.07
C TYR A 56 -8.03 -6.20 -14.98
N TYR A 57 -8.67 -5.06 -14.71
CA TYR A 57 -9.76 -4.56 -15.55
C TYR A 57 -9.30 -4.25 -16.99
N PHE A 58 -8.14 -3.62 -17.16
CA PHE A 58 -7.60 -3.32 -18.48
C PHE A 58 -7.24 -4.58 -19.26
N ILE A 59 -6.69 -5.61 -18.60
CA ILE A 59 -6.40 -6.90 -19.23
C ILE A 59 -7.67 -7.55 -19.81
N ILE A 60 -8.80 -7.47 -19.11
CA ILE A 60 -10.06 -8.07 -19.58
C ILE A 60 -10.69 -7.23 -20.70
N LYS A 61 -10.67 -5.90 -20.57
CA LYS A 61 -11.45 -5.01 -21.43
C LYS A 61 -10.72 -4.61 -22.71
N ILE A 62 -9.40 -4.47 -22.67
CA ILE A 62 -8.61 -3.94 -23.79
C ILE A 62 -8.12 -5.08 -24.66
N LYS A 63 -8.69 -5.22 -25.86
CA LYS A 63 -8.26 -6.23 -26.86
C LYS A 63 -6.97 -5.85 -27.60
N ASN A 64 -6.67 -4.55 -27.71
CA ASN A 64 -5.47 -4.08 -28.38
C ASN A 64 -4.24 -4.33 -27.49
N LYS A 65 -3.43 -5.31 -27.89
CA LYS A 65 -2.23 -5.74 -27.12
C LYS A 65 -1.20 -4.63 -26.93
N LEU A 66 -1.04 -3.74 -27.91
CA LEU A 66 -0.03 -2.67 -27.88
C LEU A 66 -0.45 -1.55 -26.92
N LEU A 67 -1.73 -1.17 -26.97
CA LEU A 67 -2.32 -0.22 -26.01
C LEU A 67 -2.32 -0.78 -24.59
N LEU A 68 -2.66 -2.07 -24.44
CA LEU A 68 -2.62 -2.76 -23.15
C LEU A 68 -1.20 -2.74 -22.57
N LEU A 69 -0.20 -3.10 -23.37
CA LEU A 69 1.20 -3.11 -22.91
C LEU A 69 1.67 -1.73 -22.44
N PHE A 70 1.35 -0.69 -23.20
CA PHE A 70 1.67 0.69 -22.83
C PHE A 70 1.01 1.11 -21.51
N LEU A 71 -0.29 0.86 -21.34
CA LEU A 71 -1.02 1.16 -20.11
C LEU A 71 -0.50 0.37 -18.90
N MET A 72 -0.15 -0.90 -19.10
CA MET A 72 0.40 -1.74 -18.05
C MET A 72 1.77 -1.21 -17.56
N ILE A 73 2.63 -0.75 -18.47
CA ILE A 73 3.91 -0.13 -18.10
C ILE A 73 3.69 1.10 -17.21
N ILE A 74 2.77 1.99 -17.61
CA ILE A 74 2.43 3.19 -16.82
C ILE A 74 1.93 2.81 -15.44
N LEU A 75 1.00 1.85 -15.35
CA LEU A 75 0.46 1.40 -14.08
C LEU A 75 1.52 0.73 -13.19
N ILE A 76 2.49 0.02 -13.77
CA ILE A 76 3.60 -0.58 -13.02
C ILE A 76 4.50 0.51 -12.44
N ILE A 77 4.88 1.51 -13.23
CA ILE A 77 5.68 2.65 -12.75
C ILE A 77 4.93 3.37 -11.62
N PHE A 78 3.63 3.59 -11.80
CA PHE A 78 2.78 4.20 -10.78
C PHE A 78 2.69 3.35 -9.50
N LEU A 79 2.58 2.03 -9.62
CA LEU A 79 2.57 1.12 -8.48
C LEU A 79 3.91 1.16 -7.71
N ILE A 80 5.04 1.19 -8.42
CA ILE A 80 6.37 1.32 -7.80
C ILE A 80 6.46 2.63 -7.01
N PHE A 81 6.02 3.74 -7.62
CA PHE A 81 5.99 5.05 -6.94
C PHE A 81 5.12 5.02 -5.69
N GLN A 82 3.92 4.43 -5.75
CA GLN A 82 3.04 4.28 -4.58
C GLN A 82 3.70 3.48 -3.46
N VAL A 83 4.29 2.32 -3.78
CA VAL A 83 4.96 1.47 -2.78
C VAL A 83 6.13 2.20 -2.12
N TYR A 84 6.93 2.92 -2.91
CA TYR A 84 8.02 3.73 -2.40
C TYR A 84 7.53 4.84 -1.47
N TRP A 85 6.50 5.58 -1.90
CA TRP A 85 5.94 6.69 -1.14
C TRP A 85 5.28 6.22 0.18
N ILE A 86 4.56 5.10 0.14
CA ILE A 86 4.00 4.47 1.35
C ILE A 86 5.14 4.02 2.28
N SER A 87 6.22 3.45 1.74
CA SER A 87 7.37 3.01 2.53
C SER A 87 8.09 4.17 3.24
N ILE A 88 8.24 5.32 2.57
CA ILE A 88 8.77 6.54 3.20
C ILE A 88 7.87 6.99 4.34
N ASN A 89 6.57 7.12 4.09
CA ASN A 89 5.63 7.54 5.13
C ASN A 89 5.63 6.57 6.31
N LEU A 90 5.71 5.27 6.06
CA LEU A 90 5.86 4.27 7.12
C LEU A 90 7.13 4.47 7.94
N PHE A 91 8.22 4.87 7.31
CA PHE A 91 9.50 5.09 7.99
C PHE A 91 9.47 6.32 8.90
N PHE A 92 8.77 7.38 8.51
CA PHE A 92 8.68 8.64 9.27
C PHE A 92 7.44 8.75 10.16
N TYR A 93 6.51 7.79 10.08
CA TYR A 93 5.27 7.82 10.84
C TYR A 93 5.50 7.40 12.30
N ASP A 94 5.20 8.31 13.23
CA ASP A 94 5.16 8.00 14.66
C ASP A 94 3.78 7.44 15.06
N ILE A 95 3.71 6.14 15.36
CA ILE A 95 2.49 5.44 15.82
C ILE A 95 1.92 6.06 17.11
N LYS A 96 2.79 6.62 17.96
CA LYS A 96 2.40 7.20 19.26
C LYS A 96 1.93 8.65 19.12
N GLY A 97 2.14 9.26 17.95
CA GLY A 97 1.66 10.59 17.62
C GLY A 97 0.13 10.70 17.58
N PRO A 98 -0.42 11.91 17.74
CA PRO A 98 -1.86 12.17 17.62
C PRO A 98 -2.34 12.11 16.16
N GLN A 99 -1.42 12.23 15.20
CA GLN A 99 -1.73 12.23 13.77
C GLN A 99 -2.05 10.81 13.29
N SER A 100 -3.03 10.70 12.38
CA SER A 100 -3.35 9.43 11.72
C SER A 100 -2.42 9.18 10.53
N PHE A 101 -2.19 7.92 10.17
CA PHE A 101 -1.38 7.57 9.00
C PHE A 101 -1.92 8.20 7.70
N LEU A 102 -3.24 8.33 7.57
CA LEU A 102 -3.88 9.01 6.44
C LEU A 102 -3.48 10.49 6.38
N GLN A 103 -3.40 11.15 7.53
CA GLN A 103 -2.97 12.53 7.61
C GLN A 103 -1.48 12.68 7.24
N SER A 104 -0.62 11.78 7.73
CA SER A 104 0.78 11.73 7.30
C SER A 104 0.93 11.53 5.79
N LEU A 105 0.11 10.64 5.19
CA LEU A 105 0.08 10.45 3.74
C LEU A 105 -0.33 11.73 3.01
N LEU A 106 -1.33 12.46 3.49
CA LEU A 106 -1.79 13.70 2.85
C LEU A 106 -0.79 14.85 2.99
N GLU A 107 -0.08 14.95 4.12
CA GLU A 107 0.95 15.97 4.33
C GLU A 107 2.21 15.72 3.48
N ALA A 108 2.44 14.48 3.05
CA ALA A 108 3.57 14.08 2.23
C ALA A 108 3.30 14.16 0.71
N PHE A 109 2.17 14.71 0.28
CA PHE A 109 1.78 14.90 -1.13
C PHE A 109 1.88 16.38 -1.53
#